data_AF-A0A7C9TIR2-F1
#
_entry.id   AF-A0A7C9TIR2-F1
#
_cell.length_a   1.000
_cell.length_b   1.000
_cell.length_c   1.000
_cell.angle_alpha   90.00
_cell.angle_beta   90.00
_cell.angle_gamma   90.00
#
_symmetry.space_group_name_H-M   'P 1'
#
loop_
_entity.id
_entity.type
_entity.pdbx_description
1 polymer ?
#
loop_
_entity_poly.entity_id
_entity_poly.type
_entity_poly.pdbx_seq_one_letter_code
_entity_poly.pdbx_strand_id
1 'polypeptide(L)'
;MTMRQILSGCGLVVGLWLCTWTGAAAQAVAAPRAEACNAEMGKFVQALDFVRDAQGPQAATQLREKLLPAKLEAELMGQDGTCAVVKYLRGKRLLG
;
A
#
# COMPACT_ATOMS: atom_id res chain seq x y z
N MET A 1 12.10 -8.37 -60.81
CA MET A 1 11.74 -7.14 -60.08
C MET A 1 12.97 -6.69 -59.31
N THR A 2 13.34 -5.45 -59.58
CA THR A 2 14.41 -4.60 -59.03
C THR A 2 14.49 -4.59 -57.49
N MET A 3 15.55 -4.16 -56.80
CA MET A 3 16.96 -3.84 -57.05
C MET A 3 17.42 -3.06 -55.78
N ARG A 4 18.72 -3.18 -55.45
CA ARG A 4 19.53 -2.27 -54.60
C ARG A 4 19.43 -2.42 -53.07
N GLN A 5 20.49 -2.90 -52.41
CA GLN A 5 21.71 -2.15 -51.98
C GLN A 5 21.40 -1.29 -50.74
N ILE A 6 22.23 -1.13 -49.70
CA ILE A 6 23.68 -0.93 -49.62
C ILE A 6 24.15 -1.47 -48.23
N LEU A 7 25.16 -2.33 -48.18
CA LEU A 7 26.16 -2.33 -47.09
C LEU A 7 26.99 -1.05 -47.23
N SER A 8 26.98 -0.15 -46.26
CA SER A 8 28.04 0.88 -46.13
C SER A 8 27.83 1.68 -44.86
N GLY A 9 28.84 1.76 -44.00
CA GLY A 9 28.83 2.71 -42.89
C GLY A 9 29.64 2.29 -41.68
N CYS A 10 30.95 2.15 -41.87
CA CYS A 10 31.91 2.23 -40.79
C CYS A 10 31.67 3.53 -39.97
N GLY A 11 31.57 3.42 -38.65
CA GLY A 11 31.32 4.56 -37.78
C GLY A 11 31.45 4.25 -36.30
N LEU A 12 32.60 3.71 -35.88
CA LEU A 12 33.14 4.01 -34.55
C LEU A 12 33.32 5.52 -34.46
N VAL A 13 32.82 6.21 -33.42
CA VAL A 13 33.56 6.94 -32.37
C VAL A 13 32.53 7.69 -31.50
N VAL A 14 32.83 7.77 -30.19
CA VAL A 14 32.42 8.76 -29.18
C VAL A 14 31.30 8.31 -28.24
N GLY A 15 31.73 7.88 -27.06
CA GLY A 15 30.88 7.77 -25.89
C GLY A 15 30.41 9.15 -25.40
N LEU A 16 29.14 9.19 -25.01
CA LEU A 16 28.56 10.20 -24.15
C LEU A 16 27.53 9.43 -23.31
N TRP A 17 27.90 8.98 -22.12
CA TRP A 17 27.63 9.68 -20.86
C TRP A 17 26.22 10.26 -20.76
N LEU A 18 25.60 9.95 -19.61
CA LEU A 18 24.31 10.40 -19.07
C LEU A 18 23.14 9.47 -19.47
N CYS A 19 22.85 8.37 -18.74
CA CYS A 19 22.54 8.35 -17.32
C CYS A 19 21.82 9.64 -16.89
N THR A 20 20.49 9.63 -16.88
CA THR A 20 19.74 9.40 -15.64
C THR A 20 18.26 9.59 -15.93
N TRP A 21 17.51 8.51 -15.77
CA TRP A 21 16.06 8.52 -15.60
C TRP A 21 15.77 9.23 -14.26
N THR A 22 15.75 10.56 -14.26
CA THR A 22 15.33 11.34 -13.09
C THR A 22 13.81 11.35 -13.03
N GLY A 23 13.25 10.47 -12.18
CA GLY A 23 11.81 10.51 -11.90
C GLY A 23 11.22 9.31 -11.15
N ALA A 24 11.91 8.70 -10.18
CA ALA A 24 11.31 7.61 -9.39
C ALA A 24 11.74 7.58 -7.91
N ALA A 25 12.18 8.71 -7.34
CA ALA A 25 12.68 8.76 -5.96
C ALA A 25 11.63 9.18 -4.91
N ALA A 26 10.36 9.38 -5.29
CA ALA A 26 9.31 9.79 -4.35
C ALA A 26 8.41 8.63 -3.84
N GLN A 27 8.46 7.45 -4.47
CA GLN A 27 7.52 6.35 -4.18
C GLN A 27 8.13 5.20 -3.35
N ALA A 28 9.45 5.08 -3.27
CA ALA A 28 10.11 3.97 -2.56
C ALA A 28 10.02 4.06 -1.03
N VAL A 29 9.73 5.23 -0.45
CA VAL A 29 9.67 5.43 1.01
C VAL A 29 8.25 5.30 1.58
N ALA A 30 7.21 5.46 0.74
CA ALA A 30 5.81 5.35 1.15
C ALA A 30 5.29 3.90 1.17
N ALA A 31 5.77 3.05 0.24
CA ALA A 31 5.41 1.63 0.15
C ALA A 31 5.65 0.83 1.45
N PRO A 32 6.84 0.88 2.10
CA PRO A 32 7.09 0.05 3.28
C PRO A 32 6.22 0.42 4.48
N ARG A 33 5.85 1.70 4.62
CA ARG A 33 4.96 2.16 5.70
C ARG A 33 3.53 1.70 5.48
N ALA A 34 3.02 1.79 4.25
CA ALA A 34 1.68 1.34 3.92
C ALA A 34 1.52 -0.18 4.16
N GLU A 35 2.50 -0.99 3.72
CA GLU A 35 2.49 -2.44 3.96
C GLU A 35 2.48 -2.79 5.45
N ALA A 36 3.31 -2.11 6.26
CA ALA A 36 3.31 -2.32 7.72
C ALA A 36 1.96 -2.01 8.36
N CYS A 37 1.31 -0.90 7.96
CA CYS A 37 -0.03 -0.57 8.46
C CYS A 37 -1.08 -1.58 7.99
N ASN A 38 -1.01 -2.09 6.76
CA ASN A 38 -1.92 -3.12 6.28
C ASN A 38 -1.76 -4.44 7.06
N ALA A 39 -0.53 -4.82 7.40
CA ALA A 39 -0.27 -6.01 8.22
C ALA A 39 -0.89 -5.88 9.63
N GLU A 40 -0.77 -4.71 10.25
CA GLU A 40 -1.39 -4.41 11.54
C GLU A 40 -2.92 -4.38 11.48
N MET A 41 -3.48 -3.78 10.43
CA MET A 41 -4.91 -3.84 10.16
C MET A 41 -5.39 -5.29 10.01
N GLY A 42 -4.59 -6.13 9.35
CA GLY A 42 -4.88 -7.57 9.22
C GLY A 42 -5.06 -8.27 10.57
N LYS A 43 -4.28 -7.91 11.60
CA LYS A 43 -4.46 -8.47 12.96
C LYS A 43 -5.81 -8.08 13.57
N PHE A 44 -6.25 -6.83 13.36
CA PHE A 44 -7.55 -6.37 13.83
C PHE A 44 -8.71 -7.11 13.14
N VAL A 45 -8.61 -7.27 11.82
CA VAL A 45 -9.61 -8.04 11.04
C VAL A 45 -9.63 -9.50 11.50
N GLN A 46 -8.48 -10.12 11.69
CA GLN A 46 -8.38 -11.49 12.18
C GLN A 46 -8.98 -11.66 13.58
N ALA A 47 -8.81 -10.68 14.46
CA ALA A 47 -9.45 -10.67 15.78
C ALA A 47 -10.99 -10.56 15.68
N LEU A 48 -11.50 -9.74 14.76
CA LEU A 48 -12.94 -9.65 14.49
C LEU A 48 -13.50 -10.94 13.89
N ASP A 49 -12.76 -11.60 12.99
CA ASP A 49 -13.14 -12.90 12.43
C ASP A 49 -13.19 -13.97 13.52
N PHE A 50 -12.22 -14.00 14.45
CA PHE A 50 -12.28 -14.90 15.60
C PHE A 50 -13.54 -14.68 16.44
N VAL A 51 -13.91 -13.43 16.71
CA VAL A 51 -15.14 -13.11 17.44
C VAL A 51 -16.37 -13.52 16.65
N ARG A 52 -16.35 -13.34 15.33
CA ARG A 52 -17.43 -13.75 14.43
C ARG A 52 -17.66 -15.25 14.49
N ASP A 53 -16.59 -16.02 14.49
CA ASP A 53 -16.64 -17.48 14.49
C ASP A 53 -17.01 -18.01 15.89
N ALA A 54 -16.56 -17.35 16.97
CA ALA A 54 -16.84 -17.77 18.34
C ALA A 54 -18.20 -17.32 18.89
N GLN A 55 -18.66 -16.12 18.53
CA GLN A 55 -19.83 -15.45 19.12
C GLN A 55 -20.90 -15.07 18.09
N GLY A 56 -20.64 -15.33 16.81
CA GLY A 56 -21.57 -15.06 15.72
C GLY A 56 -21.40 -13.69 15.05
N PRO A 57 -22.05 -13.50 13.89
CA PRO A 57 -21.87 -12.32 13.04
C PRO A 57 -22.34 -11.01 13.67
N GLN A 58 -23.34 -11.06 14.55
CA GLN A 58 -23.87 -9.88 15.23
C GLN A 58 -22.88 -9.36 16.28
N ALA A 59 -22.19 -10.26 17.00
CA ALA A 59 -21.21 -9.89 18.00
C ALA A 59 -20.00 -9.18 17.37
N ALA A 60 -19.47 -9.73 16.27
CA ALA A 60 -18.37 -9.12 15.53
C ALA A 60 -18.74 -7.75 14.96
N THR A 61 -19.95 -7.61 14.41
CA THR A 61 -20.44 -6.31 13.88
C THR A 61 -20.58 -5.26 14.98
N GLN A 62 -21.18 -5.62 16.12
CA GLN A 62 -21.29 -4.70 17.25
C GLN A 62 -19.93 -4.34 17.83
N LEU A 63 -19.00 -5.30 17.88
CA LEU A 63 -17.64 -5.04 18.33
C LEU A 63 -16.92 -4.10 17.38
N ARG A 64 -17.04 -4.31 16.06
CA ARG A 64 -16.50 -3.40 15.05
C ARG A 64 -17.05 -1.99 15.22
N GLU A 65 -18.37 -1.82 15.32
CA GLU A 65 -18.96 -0.47 15.50
C GLU A 65 -18.55 0.20 16.81
N LYS A 66 -18.37 -0.56 17.89
CA LYS A 66 -17.89 0.00 19.17
C LYS A 66 -16.43 0.43 19.12
N LEU A 67 -15.59 -0.34 18.44
CA LEU A 67 -14.14 -0.11 18.39
C LEU A 67 -13.76 0.90 17.31
N LEU A 68 -14.37 0.77 16.14
CA LEU A 68 -14.08 1.55 14.95
C LEU A 68 -15.37 1.82 14.16
N PRO A 69 -16.16 2.83 14.56
CA PRO A 69 -17.42 3.16 13.90
C PRO A 69 -17.20 3.50 12.42
N ALA A 70 -18.12 3.12 11.54
CA ALA A 70 -17.97 3.34 10.09
C ALA A 70 -17.67 4.82 9.72
N LYS A 71 -18.29 5.78 10.42
CA LYS A 71 -18.03 7.22 10.22
C LYS A 71 -16.60 7.60 10.58
N LEU A 72 -16.10 7.06 11.69
CA LEU A 72 -14.74 7.30 12.16
C LEU A 72 -13.74 6.62 11.22
N GLU A 73 -13.98 5.37 10.85
CA GLU A 73 -13.17 4.66 9.85
C GLU A 73 -13.03 5.47 8.56
N ALA A 74 -14.13 6.00 8.01
CA ALA A 74 -14.11 6.83 6.82
C ALA A 74 -13.30 8.13 7.01
N GLU A 75 -13.43 8.78 8.17
CA GLU A 75 -12.67 9.99 8.49
C GLU A 75 -11.16 9.72 8.56
N LEU A 76 -10.74 8.61 9.20
CA LEU A 76 -9.33 8.23 9.28
C LEU A 76 -8.78 7.77 7.93
N MET A 77 -9.57 7.03 7.16
CA MET A 77 -9.20 6.64 5.80
C MET A 77 -8.97 7.85 4.90
N GLY A 78 -9.68 8.96 5.13
CA GLY A 78 -9.47 10.23 4.43
C GLY A 78 -8.21 10.99 4.85
N GLN A 79 -7.59 10.67 5.99
CA GLN A 79 -6.39 11.37 6.50
C GLN A 79 -5.09 10.75 5.98
N ASP A 80 -4.76 9.53 6.43
CA ASP A 80 -3.51 8.82 6.09
C ASP A 80 -3.81 7.35 5.75
N GLY A 81 -5.03 7.10 5.25
CA GLY A 81 -5.52 5.77 4.89
C GLY A 81 -5.48 4.77 6.06
N THR A 82 -5.09 3.53 5.76
CA THR A 82 -4.97 2.44 6.74
C THR A 82 -4.06 2.80 7.92
N CYS A 83 -3.03 3.62 7.70
CA CYS A 83 -2.09 4.01 8.76
C CYS A 83 -2.73 4.89 9.83
N ALA A 84 -3.63 5.80 9.45
CA ALA A 84 -4.38 6.58 10.42
C ALA A 84 -5.23 5.65 11.31
N VAL A 85 -5.92 4.70 10.69
CA VAL A 85 -6.76 3.74 11.43
C VAL A 85 -5.92 2.90 12.40
N VAL A 86 -4.79 2.36 11.97
CA VAL A 86 -3.89 1.60 12.83
C VAL A 86 -3.36 2.44 13.98
N LYS A 87 -3.00 3.71 13.73
CA LYS A 87 -2.57 4.63 14.78
C LYS A 87 -3.66 4.83 15.85
N TYR A 88 -4.91 4.97 15.43
CA TYR A 88 -6.04 5.05 16.34
C TYR A 88 -6.26 3.76 17.11
N LEU A 89 -6.23 2.59 16.44
CA LEU A 89 -6.38 1.28 17.07
C LEU A 89 -5.26 1.00 18.10
N ARG A 90 -4.01 1.39 17.80
CA ARG A 90 -2.89 1.35 18.76
C ARG A 90 -3.11 2.29 19.95
N GLY A 91 -3.61 3.50 19.70
CA GLY A 91 -3.99 4.45 20.76
C GLY A 91 -5.08 3.90 21.69
N LYS A 92 -5.95 3.04 21.16
CA LYS A 92 -6.98 2.31 21.93
C LYS A 92 -6.50 0.98 22.53
N ARG A 93 -5.20 0.63 22.38
CA ARG A 93 -4.60 -0.65 22.78
C ARG A 93 -5.30 -1.89 22.20
N LEU A 94 -5.85 -1.76 21.00
CA LEU A 94 -6.48 -2.85 20.25
C LEU A 94 -5.47 -3.58 19.35
N LEU A 95 -4.34 -2.92 19.09
CA LEU A 95 -3.17 -3.46 18.40
C LEU A 95 -1.96 -3.25 19.31
N GLY A 96 -1.19 -4.33 19.51
CA GLY A 96 0.02 -4.37 20.34
C GLY A 96 1.26 -3.90 19.60
#